data_AF-B1WUY1-F1
#
_entry.id   AF-B1WUY1-F1
#
_cell.length_a   1.000
_cell.length_b   1.000
_cell.length_c   1.000
_cell.angle_alpha   90.00
_cell.angle_beta   90.00
_cell.angle_gamma   90.00
#
_symmetry.space_group_name_H-M   'P 1'
#
loop_
_entity.id
_entity.type
_entity.pdbx_description
1 polymer ?
#
loop_
_entity_poly.entity_id
_entity_poly.type
_entity_poly.pdbx_seq_one_letter_code
_entity_poly.pdbx_strand_id
1 'polypeptide(L)' 'MKNTQNSEANQNLEEDLLPEYEFNYSKARPNRFATQDNEITITVTLDSDVAQVFQTSEEVNQALRAILSAIPKK' A
#
# COMPACT_ATOMS: atom_id res chain seq x y z
N MET A 1 11.23 15.83 21.41
CA MET A 1 12.23 14.74 21.36
C MET A 1 12.47 14.24 22.77
N LYS A 2 12.07 12.99 23.07
CA LYS A 2 12.71 12.11 24.06
C LYS A 2 12.05 10.72 24.03
N ASN A 3 12.81 9.79 23.46
CA ASN A 3 12.98 8.39 23.85
C ASN A 3 11.83 7.40 23.59
N THR A 4 11.84 6.85 22.37
CA THR A 4 11.37 5.49 22.09
C THR A 4 12.19 4.52 22.95
N GLN A 5 11.56 3.99 24.01
CA GLN A 5 12.15 2.91 24.80
C GLN A 5 12.12 1.63 23.96
N ASN A 6 13.27 0.97 24.00
CA ASN A 6 13.64 -0.19 23.23
C ASN A 6 12.68 -1.36 23.48
N SER A 7 12.43 -2.12 22.42
CA SER A 7 11.58 -3.30 22.39
C SER A 7 12.11 -4.44 23.27
N GLU A 8 11.54 -4.62 24.45
CA GLU A 8 11.63 -5.88 25.22
C GLU A 8 10.25 -6.36 25.70
N ALA A 9 9.20 -6.03 24.95
CA ALA A 9 7.91 -6.67 25.15
C ALA A 9 7.81 -7.87 24.21
N ASN A 10 7.38 -9.00 24.78
CA ASN A 10 6.68 -10.10 24.10
C ASN A 10 7.47 -11.40 23.87
N GLN A 11 7.99 -11.99 24.94
CA GLN A 11 8.13 -13.46 25.02
C GLN A 11 7.01 -14.12 25.86
N ASN A 12 6.10 -13.33 26.47
CA ASN A 12 5.07 -13.80 27.40
C ASN A 12 3.65 -13.29 27.08
N LEU A 13 3.37 -12.80 25.87
CA LEU A 13 2.00 -12.38 25.51
C LEU A 13 1.01 -13.55 25.49
N GLU A 14 1.49 -14.77 25.24
CA GLU A 14 0.62 -15.94 25.20
C GLU A 14 0.13 -16.36 26.59
N GLU A 15 0.90 -16.09 27.66
CA GLU A 15 0.48 -16.40 29.04
C GLU A 15 -0.48 -15.36 29.63
N ASP A 16 -0.43 -14.11 29.15
CA ASP A 16 -1.28 -13.01 29.64
C ASP A 16 -2.68 -12.97 28.97
N LEU A 17 -2.90 -13.73 27.89
CA LEU A 17 -4.17 -13.79 27.19
C LEU A 17 -5.10 -14.84 27.82
N LEU A 18 -6.38 -14.47 27.99
CA LEU A 18 -7.38 -15.42 28.44
C LEU A 18 -7.60 -16.51 27.37
N PRO A 19 -7.95 -17.75 27.76
CA PRO A 19 -8.13 -18.86 26.82
C PRO A 19 -9.13 -18.58 25.67
N GLU A 20 -10.09 -17.68 25.89
CA GLU A 20 -11.07 -17.26 24.88
C GLU A 20 -10.46 -16.49 23.71
N TYR A 21 -9.22 -15.99 23.85
CA TYR A 21 -8.47 -15.27 22.81
C TYR A 21 -7.51 -16.16 22.02
N GLU A 22 -7.52 -17.48 22.24
CA GLU A 22 -6.82 -18.46 21.41
C GLU A 22 -7.55 -18.69 20.07
N PHE A 23 -7.43 -17.74 19.15
CA PHE A 23 -8.08 -17.83 17.85
C PHE A 23 -7.43 -18.90 16.96
N ASN A 24 -8.22 -19.89 16.52
CA ASN A 24 -7.79 -20.84 15.50
C ASN A 24 -7.83 -20.20 14.10
N TYR A 25 -6.70 -19.63 13.69
CA TYR A 25 -6.56 -18.97 12.39
C TYR A 25 -6.72 -19.91 11.18
N SER A 26 -6.60 -21.24 11.34
CA SER A 26 -6.90 -22.20 10.26
C SER A 26 -8.39 -22.25 9.91
N LYS A 27 -9.27 -21.80 10.81
CA LYS A 27 -10.71 -21.63 10.56
C LYS A 27 -11.08 -20.21 10.15
N ALA A 28 -10.11 -19.29 10.10
CA ALA A 28 -10.37 -17.92 9.74
C ALA A 28 -10.82 -17.82 8.28
N ARG A 29 -11.76 -16.90 8.02
CA ARG A 29 -12.16 -16.58 6.66
C ARG A 29 -11.12 -15.66 6.03
N PRO A 30 -10.82 -15.80 4.72
CA PRO A 30 -9.95 -14.86 4.03
C PRO A 30 -10.51 -13.44 4.16
N ASN A 31 -9.62 -12.47 4.38
CA ASN A 31 -10.01 -11.07 4.53
C ASN A 31 -10.61 -10.55 3.22
N ARG A 32 -11.91 -10.20 3.24
CA ARG A 32 -12.64 -9.65 2.09
C ARG A 32 -12.07 -8.33 1.55
N PHE A 33 -11.26 -7.63 2.35
CA PHE A 33 -10.59 -6.39 1.96
C PHE A 33 -9.16 -6.65 1.45
N ALA A 34 -8.59 -7.83 1.71
CA ALA A 34 -7.29 -8.20 1.16
C ALA A 34 -7.37 -8.65 -0.30
N THR A 35 -8.56 -8.98 -0.78
CA THR A 35 -8.81 -9.33 -2.20
C THR A 35 -9.06 -8.12 -3.09
N GLN A 36 -9.08 -6.91 -2.53
CA GLN A 36 -9.21 -5.69 -3.30
C GLN A 36 -7.84 -5.40 -3.92
N ASP A 37 -7.75 -5.74 -5.21
CA ASP A 37 -6.71 -5.35 -6.16
C ASP A 37 -5.45 -6.22 -6.19
N ASN A 38 -5.53 -7.35 -6.91
CA ASN A 38 -4.36 -7.94 -7.56
C ASN A 38 -3.80 -7.04 -8.69
N GLU A 39 -4.47 -5.93 -9.00
CA GLU A 39 -3.90 -4.84 -9.79
C GLU A 39 -3.13 -3.94 -8.84
N ILE A 40 -1.80 -4.00 -8.91
CA ILE A 40 -0.93 -3.08 -8.17
C ILE A 40 -1.29 -1.66 -8.62
N THR A 41 -2.13 -0.98 -7.85
CA THR A 41 -2.52 0.40 -8.11
C THR A 41 -1.36 1.28 -7.67
N ILE A 42 -0.58 1.75 -8.64
CA ILE A 42 0.52 2.69 -8.39
C ILE A 42 -0.06 4.10 -8.37
N THR A 43 -0.08 4.72 -7.20
CA THR A 43 -0.42 6.15 -7.06
C THR A 43 0.83 7.00 -7.21
N VAL A 44 0.77 8.04 -8.04
CA VAL A 44 1.84 9.01 -8.26
C VAL A 44 1.33 10.39 -7.87
N THR A 45 2.11 11.11 -7.07
CA THR A 45 1.82 12.51 -6.75
C THR A 45 2.44 13.41 -7.81
N LEU A 46 1.64 14.32 -8.38
CA LEU A 46 2.11 15.33 -9.31
C LEU A 46 2.45 16.62 -8.55
N ASP A 47 3.47 17.34 -9.02
CA ASP A 47 3.76 18.69 -8.56
C ASP A 47 2.68 19.67 -9.01
N SER A 48 2.55 20.79 -8.29
CA SER A 48 1.43 21.73 -8.46
C SER A 48 1.35 22.38 -9.84
N ASP A 49 2.50 22.60 -10.48
CA ASP A 49 2.60 23.15 -11.83
C ASP A 49 2.15 22.13 -12.89
N VAL A 50 2.52 20.86 -12.73
CA VAL A 50 2.09 19.77 -13.63
C VAL A 50 0.60 19.48 -13.46
N ALA A 51 0.10 19.49 -12.22
CA ALA A 51 -1.32 19.28 -11.91
C ALA A 51 -2.23 20.42 -12.42
N GLN A 52 -1.70 21.63 -12.63
CA GLN A 52 -2.46 22.70 -13.29
C GLN A 52 -2.72 22.40 -14.76
N VAL A 53 -1.77 21.73 -15.43
CA VAL A 53 -1.85 21.39 -16.86
C VAL A 53 -2.66 20.12 -17.08
N PHE A 54 -2.43 19.08 -16.28
CA PHE A 54 -3.10 17.79 -16.41
C PHE A 54 -4.14 17.61 -15.31
N GLN A 55 -5.42 17.68 -15.67
CA GLN A 55 -6.54 17.64 -14.72
C GLN A 55 -7.06 16.21 -14.50
N THR A 56 -6.73 15.28 -15.40
CA THR A 56 -7.18 13.89 -15.33
C THR A 56 -6.04 12.90 -15.50
N SER A 57 -6.18 11.71 -14.91
CA SER A 57 -5.22 10.62 -15.08
C SER A 57 -5.13 10.13 -16.53
N GLU A 58 -6.21 10.27 -17.31
CA GLU A 58 -6.22 9.93 -18.74
C GLU A 58 -5.28 10.82 -19.55
N GLU A 59 -5.31 12.13 -19.34
CA GLU A 59 -4.43 13.10 -20.01
C GLU A 59 -2.95 12.83 -19.71
N VAL A 60 -2.62 12.58 -18.44
CA VAL A 60 -1.25 12.23 -18.02
C VAL A 60 -0.78 10.97 -18.72
N ASN A 61 -1.61 9.91 -18.70
CA ASN A 61 -1.27 8.63 -19.31
C ASN A 61 -1.11 8.74 -20.82
N GLN A 62 -1.94 9.54 -21.50
CA GLN A 62 -1.81 9.77 -22.93
C GLN A 62 -0.50 10.48 -23.28
N ALA A 63 -0.14 11.54 -22.54
CA ALA A 63 1.12 12.26 -22.74
C ALA A 63 2.34 11.35 -22.53
N LEU A 64 2.36 10.58 -21.42
CA LEU A 64 3.44 9.64 -21.13
C LEU A 64 3.56 8.54 -22.19
N ARG A 65 2.44 8.01 -22.70
CA ARG A 65 2.44 7.03 -23.80
C ARG A 65 2.97 7.61 -25.11
N ALA A 66 2.62 8.86 -25.42
CA ALA A 66 3.16 9.54 -26.60
C ALA A 66 4.69 9.68 -26.49
N ILE A 67 5.20 10.09 -25.32
CA ILE A 67 6.65 10.14 -25.06
C ILE A 67 7.29 8.76 -25.21
N LEU A 68 6.69 7.71 -24.63
CA LEU A 68 7.18 6.34 -24.76
C LEU A 68 7.22 5.86 -26.22
N SER A 69 6.27 6.29 -27.05
CA SER A 69 6.25 5.94 -28.48
C SER A 69 7.32 6.69 -29.30
N ALA A 70 7.68 7.90 -28.87
CA ALA A 70 8.71 8.71 -29.50
C ALA A 70 10.14 8.30 -29.10
N ILE A 71 10.30 7.61 -27.96
CA ILE A 71 11.59 7.07 -27.52
C ILE A 71 11.93 5.86 -28.42
N PRO A 72 13.08 5.87 -29.13
CA PRO A 72 13.51 4.73 -29.92
C PRO A 72 13.78 3.54 -29.00
N LYS A 73 13.16 2.39 -29.33
CA LYS A 73 13.45 1.13 -28.65
C LYS A 73 14.89 0.75 -28.97
N LYS A 74 15.70 0.56 -27.92
CA LYS A 74 17.04 -0.02 -28.04
C LYS A 74 16.96 -1.45 -28.55
#